data_AF-A0A972C899-F1
#
_entry.id   AF-A0A972C899-F1
#
_cell.length_a   1.000
_cell.length_b   1.000
_cell.length_c   1.000
_cell.angle_alpha   90.00
_cell.angle_beta   90.00
_cell.angle_gamma   90.00
#
_symmetry.space_group_name_H-M   'P 1'
#
loop_
_entity.id
_entity.type
_entity.pdbx_description
1 polymer ?
#
loop_
_entity_poly.entity_id
_entity_poly.type
_entity_poly.pdbx_seq_one_letter_code
_entity_poly.pdbx_strand_id
1 'polypeptide(L)'
;PNLAVLLVDDESKTKNIYARVRLSYQVRAEAVDKNSDEYGGALAALTARAGKTAELVASLPDFVMYRLQPSKGTLVQGFGKAFVFDPVERAGATQLTDQNIASLR
;
A
#
# COMPACT_ATOMS: atom_id res chain seq x y z
N PRO A 1 14.38 5.87 -0.40
CA PRO A 1 13.55 6.46 0.68
C PRO A 1 12.66 5.38 1.29
N ASN A 2 12.75 5.19 2.61
CA ASN A 2 11.90 4.25 3.35
C ASN A 2 10.65 5.00 3.82
N LEU A 3 9.48 4.49 3.48
CA LEU A 3 8.18 5.12 3.73
C LEU A 3 7.22 4.09 4.33
N ALA A 4 6.10 4.58 4.86
CA ALA A 4 4.97 3.76 5.26
C ALA A 4 3.76 4.10 4.40
N VAL A 5 3.05 3.08 3.91
CA VAL A 5 1.78 3.21 3.19
C VAL A 5 0.67 2.62 4.06
N LEU A 6 -0.45 3.33 4.16
CA LEU A 6 -1.65 2.88 4.87
C LEU A 6 -2.81 2.80 3.87
N LEU A 7 -3.38 1.61 3.73
CA LEU A 7 -4.70 1.42 3.15
C LEU A 7 -5.66 1.16 4.32
N VAL A 8 -6.78 1.87 4.36
CA VAL A 8 -7.73 1.78 5.48
C VAL A 8 -9.15 1.95 4.97
N ASP A 9 -10.07 1.12 5.47
CA ASP A 9 -11.48 1.21 5.14
C ASP A 9 -12.07 2.55 5.57
N ASP A 10 -13.00 3.10 4.76
CA ASP A 10 -13.71 4.34 5.07
C ASP A 10 -14.34 4.28 6.46
N GLU A 11 -14.21 5.38 7.21
CA GLU A 11 -14.74 5.47 8.57
C GLU A 11 -16.27 5.30 8.61
N SER A 12 -16.99 5.82 7.62
CA SER A 12 -18.44 5.70 7.53
C SER A 12 -18.93 4.27 7.24
N LYS A 13 -18.05 3.38 6.78
CA LYS A 13 -18.38 1.99 6.41
C LYS A 13 -17.91 0.97 7.45
N THR A 14 -17.18 1.41 8.48
CA THR A 14 -16.67 0.52 9.52
C THR A 14 -17.69 0.31 10.64
N LYS A 15 -17.70 -0.90 11.23
CA LYS A 15 -18.57 -1.20 12.38
C LYS A 15 -18.05 -0.57 13.68
N ASN A 16 -16.74 -0.36 13.79
CA ASN A 16 -16.11 0.23 14.96
C ASN A 16 -14.91 1.07 14.53
N ILE A 17 -14.97 2.38 14.82
CA ILE A 17 -13.96 3.36 14.40
C ILE A 17 -12.57 3.06 14.97
N TYR A 18 -12.50 2.45 16.16
CA TYR A 18 -11.24 2.08 16.82
C TYR A 18 -10.61 0.81 16.25
N ALA A 19 -11.35 0.06 15.42
CA ALA A 19 -10.94 -1.23 14.90
C ALA A 19 -11.15 -1.34 13.38
N ARG A 20 -10.90 -0.24 12.66
CA ARG A 20 -10.95 -0.20 11.19
C ARG A 20 -10.00 -1.22 10.57
N VAL A 21 -10.51 -1.94 9.57
CA VAL A 21 -9.69 -2.83 8.75
C VAL A 21 -8.66 -1.96 8.04
N ARG A 22 -7.40 -2.33 8.19
CA ARG A 22 -6.29 -1.58 7.61
C ARG A 22 -5.13 -2.48 7.25
N LEU A 23 -4.40 -2.04 6.24
CA LEU A 23 -3.20 -2.68 5.75
C LEU A 23 -2.09 -1.64 5.71
N SER A 24 -1.03 -1.90 6.48
CA SER A 24 0.15 -1.05 6.53
C SER A 24 1.31 -1.77 5.84
N TYR A 25 2.02 -1.05 4.97
CA TYR A 25 3.25 -1.54 4.36
C TYR A 25 4.43 -0.65 4.73
N GLN A 26 5.56 -1.27 5.08
CA GLN A 26 6.86 -0.64 4.94
C GLN A 26 7.26 -0.76 3.47
N VAL A 27 7.63 0.36 2.85
CA VAL A 27 7.94 0.40 1.41
C VAL A 27 9.20 1.17 1.12
N ARG A 28 9.90 0.78 0.06
CA ARG A 28 10.89 1.61 -0.61
C ARG A 28 10.27 2.25 -1.85
N ALA A 29 10.41 3.56 -2.00
CA ALA A 29 9.96 4.26 -3.20
C ALA A 29 11.12 4.57 -4.15
N GLU A 30 10.86 4.46 -5.44
CA GLU A 30 11.77 4.84 -6.53
C GLU A 30 11.02 5.61 -7.59
N ALA A 31 11.62 6.68 -8.10
CA ALA A 31 11.04 7.41 -9.22
C ALA A 31 11.06 6.54 -10.48
N VAL A 32 9.97 6.56 -11.24
CA VAL A 32 9.85 5.88 -12.52
C VAL A 32 10.17 6.88 -13.63
N ASP A 33 11.04 6.49 -14.56
CA ASP A 33 11.36 7.32 -15.72
C ASP A 33 10.11 7.50 -16.60
N LYS A 34 9.79 8.76 -16.92
CA LYS A 34 8.63 9.14 -17.74
C LYS A 34 8.64 8.53 -19.14
N ASN A 35 9.83 8.21 -19.67
CA ASN A 35 9.98 7.59 -20.99
C ASN A 35 10.02 6.06 -20.95
N SER A 36 9.89 5.44 -19.78
CA SER A 36 9.95 3.99 -19.64
C SER A 36 8.62 3.30 -19.97
N ASP A 37 8.70 2.05 -20.42
CA ASP A 37 7.51 1.20 -20.62
C ASP A 37 6.72 0.99 -19.32
N GLU A 38 7.41 0.95 -18.17
CA GLU A 38 6.78 0.86 -16.85
C GLU A 38 5.84 2.04 -16.59
N TYR A 39 6.29 3.26 -16.91
CA TYR A 39 5.48 4.46 -16.76
C TYR A 39 4.22 4.40 -17.65
N GLY A 40 4.40 4.06 -18.92
CA GLY A 40 3.29 3.94 -19.88
C GLY A 40 2.24 2.93 -19.42
N GLY A 41 2.68 1.73 -19.00
CA GLY A 41 1.78 0.68 -18.49
C GLY A 41 1.07 1.07 -17.20
N ALA A 42 1.80 1.67 -16.24
CA ALA A 42 1.22 2.11 -14.97
C ALA A 42 0.21 3.25 -15.17
N LEU A 43 0.50 4.20 -16.07
CA LEU A 43 -0.43 5.29 -16.40
C LEU A 43 -1.69 4.74 -17.06
N ALA A 44 -1.58 3.82 -18.02
CA ALA A 44 -2.74 3.18 -18.64
C ALA A 44 -3.64 2.48 -17.61
N ALA A 45 -3.05 1.73 -16.67
CA ALA A 45 -3.78 1.08 -15.58
C ALA A 45 -4.44 2.09 -14.63
N LEU A 46 -3.75 3.19 -14.31
CA LEU A 46 -4.29 4.26 -13.47
C LEU A 46 -5.46 4.96 -14.16
N THR A 47 -5.33 5.29 -15.44
CA THR A 47 -6.39 5.89 -16.26
C THR A 47 -7.60 4.98 -16.38
N ALA A 48 -7.41 3.67 -16.60
CA ALA A 48 -8.52 2.72 -16.65
C ALA A 48 -9.32 2.69 -15.34
N ARG A 49 -8.67 2.92 -14.19
CA ARG A 49 -9.30 2.95 -12.87
C ARG A 49 -9.89 4.31 -12.47
N ALA A 50 -9.19 5.40 -12.75
CA ALA A 50 -9.48 6.74 -12.24
C ALA A 50 -9.99 7.73 -13.31
N GLY A 51 -10.02 7.32 -14.58
CA GLY A 51 -10.55 8.09 -15.70
C GLY A 51 -9.67 9.28 -16.10
N LYS A 52 -10.29 10.24 -16.81
CA LYS A 52 -9.63 11.39 -17.45
C LYS A 52 -8.83 12.28 -16.50
N THR A 53 -9.18 12.31 -15.22
CA THR A 53 -8.43 13.09 -14.22
C THR A 53 -6.99 12.58 -14.06
N ALA A 54 -6.77 11.27 -14.17
CA ALA A 54 -5.42 10.70 -14.08
C ALA A 54 -4.55 11.13 -15.28
N GLU A 55 -5.12 11.13 -16.48
CA GLU A 55 -4.42 11.61 -17.70
C GLU A 55 -4.04 13.08 -17.57
N LEU A 56 -4.97 13.91 -17.09
CA LEU A 56 -4.71 15.34 -16.88
C LEU A 56 -3.57 15.55 -15.89
N VAL A 57 -3.61 14.90 -14.72
CA VAL A 57 -2.56 15.02 -13.70
C VAL A 57 -1.21 14.54 -14.24
N ALA A 58 -1.17 13.44 -14.99
CA ALA A 58 0.06 12.91 -15.58
C ALA A 58 0.63 13.81 -16.70
N SER A 59 -0.21 14.60 -17.37
CA SER A 59 0.22 15.58 -18.37
C SER A 59 0.98 16.76 -17.76
N LEU A 60 0.80 17.01 -16.46
CA LEU A 60 1.48 18.11 -15.79
C LEU A 60 3.00 17.86 -15.72
N PRO A 61 3.83 18.89 -15.96
CA PRO A 61 5.28 18.74 -16.08
C PRO A 61 5.95 18.35 -14.75
N ASP A 62 5.32 18.68 -13.63
CA ASP A 62 5.79 18.43 -12.27
C ASP A 62 5.29 17.10 -11.68
N PHE A 63 4.45 16.35 -12.42
CA PHE A 63 4.00 15.03 -11.98
C PHE A 63 5.13 14.01 -12.08
N VAL A 64 5.47 13.41 -10.93
CA VAL A 64 6.46 12.33 -10.82
C VAL A 64 5.78 11.05 -10.35
N MET A 65 5.97 9.98 -11.11
CA MET A 65 5.49 8.65 -10.73
C MET A 65 6.52 7.93 -9.87
N TYR A 66 6.06 7.27 -8.82
CA TYR A 66 6.91 6.45 -7.94
C TYR A 66 6.44 5.00 -7.91
N ARG A 67 7.38 4.07 -8.14
CA ARG A 67 7.20 2.65 -7.85
C ARG A 67 7.36 2.44 -6.34
N LEU A 68 6.42 1.74 -5.75
CA LEU A 68 6.46 1.35 -4.34
C LEU A 68 6.77 -0.14 -4.22
N GLN A 69 7.86 -0.47 -3.54
CA GLN A 69 8.31 -1.84 -3.31
C GLN A 69 8.09 -2.18 -1.83
N PRO A 70 7.00 -2.88 -1.49
CA PRO A 70 6.71 -3.25 -0.11
C PRO A 70 7.65 -4.36 0.37
N SER A 71 8.20 -4.19 1.57
CA SER A 71 9.10 -5.17 2.21
C SER A 71 8.47 -5.89 3.41
N LYS A 72 7.45 -5.29 4.03
CA LYS A 72 6.75 -5.88 5.17
C LYS A 72 5.31 -5.40 5.21
N GLY A 73 4.36 -6.33 5.34
CA GLY A 73 2.93 -6.05 5.45
C GLY A 73 2.42 -6.28 6.87
N THR A 74 1.47 -5.46 7.31
CA THR A 74 0.68 -5.69 8.52
C THR A 74 -0.79 -5.46 8.24
N LEU A 75 -1.59 -6.52 8.32
CA LEU A 75 -3.03 -6.48 8.17
C LEU A 75 -3.69 -6.51 9.56
N VAL A 76 -4.54 -5.53 9.84
CA VAL A 76 -5.39 -5.53 11.04
C VAL A 76 -6.84 -5.59 10.60
N GLN A 77 -7.57 -6.60 11.07
CA GLN A 77 -8.99 -6.80 10.74
C GLN A 77 -9.93 -6.52 11.91
N GLY A 78 -9.38 -6.17 13.07
CA GLY A 78 -10.14 -5.88 14.29
C GLY A 78 -9.32 -6.19 15.55
N PHE A 79 -9.98 -6.14 16.71
CA PHE A 79 -9.33 -6.48 17.98
C PHE A 79 -8.78 -7.91 17.97
N GLY A 80 -7.53 -8.07 18.43
CA GLY A 80 -6.83 -9.35 18.49
C GLY A 80 -6.51 -9.99 17.13
N LYS A 81 -6.84 -9.33 16.01
CA LYS A 81 -6.68 -9.85 14.65
C LYS A 81 -5.72 -8.97 13.87
N ALA A 82 -4.44 -9.11 14.20
CA ALA A 82 -3.35 -8.45 13.50
C ALA A 82 -2.39 -9.51 12.94
N PHE A 83 -1.95 -9.35 11.70
CA PHE A 83 -1.14 -10.33 10.99
C PHE A 83 0.02 -9.62 10.28
N VAL A 84 1.22 -10.18 10.40
CA VAL A 84 2.40 -9.73 9.64
C VAL A 84 2.72 -10.74 8.55
N PHE A 85 3.21 -10.25 7.42
CA PHE A 85 3.54 -11.11 6.27
C PHE A 85 4.59 -10.45 5.37
N ASP A 86 5.27 -11.29 4.57
CA ASP A 86 6.13 -10.84 3.49
C ASP A 86 5.28 -10.55 2.22
N PRO A 87 5.24 -9.32 1.72
CA PRO A 87 4.44 -8.95 0.55
C PRO A 87 4.96 -9.52 -0.78
N VAL A 88 6.25 -9.85 -0.86
CA VAL A 88 6.92 -10.36 -2.06
C VAL A 88 6.72 -11.87 -2.17
N GLU A 89 6.98 -12.62 -1.09
CA GLU A 89 6.81 -14.07 -1.08
C GLU A 89 5.34 -14.49 -1.06
N ARG A 90 4.45 -13.59 -0.61
CA ARG A 90 3.00 -13.83 -0.46
C ARG A 90 2.69 -15.08 0.40
N ALA A 91 3.64 -15.52 1.23
CA ALA A 91 3.55 -16.70 2.07
C ALA A 91 3.44 -16.33 3.55
N GLY A 92 2.70 -17.15 4.31
CA GLY A 92 2.73 -17.20 5.77
C GLY A 92 2.37 -15.90 6.49
N ALA A 93 1.09 -15.55 6.56
CA ALA A 93 0.64 -14.52 7.49
C ALA A 93 0.75 -15.04 8.93
N THR A 94 1.60 -14.42 9.74
CA THR A 94 1.74 -14.76 11.16
C THR A 94 0.89 -13.83 11.99
N GLN A 95 0.00 -14.38 12.81
CA GLN A 95 -0.79 -13.59 13.74
C GLN A 95 0.12 -13.01 14.84
N LEU A 96 -0.03 -11.72 15.10
CA LEU A 96 0.61 -11.04 16.22
C LEU A 96 -0.10 -11.42 17.52
N THR A 97 0.68 -11.86 18.49
CA THR A 97 0.27 -12.20 19.86
C THR A 97 1.23 -11.57 20.85
N ASP A 98 0.88 -11.56 22.13
CA ASP A 98 1.75 -11.02 23.18
C ASP A 98 3.12 -11.73 23.25
N GLN A 99 3.20 -12.96 22.75
CA GLN A 99 4.43 -13.76 22.74
C GLN A 99 5.40 -13.38 21.62
N ASN A 100 4.90 -12.84 20.50
CA ASN A 100 5.72 -12.62 19.29
C ASN A 100 5.75 -11.15 18.81
N ILE A 101 4.96 -10.26 19.41
CA ILE A 101 4.81 -8.89 18.93
C ILE A 101 6.11 -8.07 18.97
N ALA A 102 6.99 -8.32 19.94
CA ALA A 102 8.25 -7.58 20.09
C ALA A 102 9.29 -7.94 19.02
N SER A 103 9.28 -9.17 18.50
CA SER A 103 10.22 -9.63 17.48
C SER A 103 9.71 -9.41 16.06
N LEU A 104 8.39 -9.32 15.88
CA LEU A 104 7.74 -9.24 14.58
C LEU A 104 7.28 -7.84 14.18
N ARG A 105 7.44 -6.81 15.03
CA ARG A 105 7.13 -5.41 14.67
C ARG A 105 8.26 -4.70 13.93
#